data_AF-A0A957EGX0-F1
#
_entry.id   AF-A0A957EGX0-F1
#
_cell.length_a   1.000
_cell.length_b   1.000
_cell.length_c   1.000
_cell.angle_alpha   90.00
_cell.angle_beta   90.00
_cell.angle_gamma   90.00
#
_symmetry.space_group_name_H-M   'P 1'
#
loop_
_entity.id
_entity.type
_entity.pdbx_description
1 polymer ?
#
loop_
_entity_poly.entity_id
_entity_poly.type
_entity_poly.pdbx_seq_one_letter_code
_entity_poly.pdbx_strand_id
1 'polypeptide(L)'
;CDNNPLFGAELGYGPTDVVGTAANPYFEFRTISSADVVRVGDHYYMTYEGVRGPSDPTVVDDQFALGLARSVTLEIDGPWEKYSGNPIIMDLPGNVGVGHADIVIIGDATYLYTATTEGKRGRYVLVQK
;
A
#
# COMPACT_ATOMS: atom_id res chain seq x y z
N CYS A 1 -20.41 -8.22 12.18
CA CYS A 1 -19.51 -7.63 11.18
C CYS A 1 -18.58 -8.73 10.74
N ASP A 2 -19.01 -9.52 9.75
CA ASP A 2 -18.09 -10.42 9.08
C ASP A 2 -17.16 -9.52 8.27
N ASN A 3 -15.89 -9.47 8.67
CA ASN A 3 -14.88 -8.68 7.98
C ASN A 3 -14.71 -9.28 6.58
N ASN A 4 -15.28 -8.64 5.56
CA ASN A 4 -15.00 -8.95 4.17
C ASN A 4 -13.77 -8.13 3.76
N PRO A 5 -12.55 -8.67 3.82
CA PRO A 5 -11.40 -7.97 3.27
C PRO A 5 -11.65 -7.71 1.77
N LEU A 6 -11.48 -6.46 1.31
CA LEU A 6 -11.66 -6.08 -0.09
C LEU A 6 -10.68 -6.81 -1.03
N PHE A 7 -9.52 -7.15 -0.49
CA PHE A 7 -8.46 -8.02 -1.03
C PHE A 7 -7.56 -8.41 0.15
N GLY A 8 -6.62 -9.34 -0.03
CA GLY A 8 -5.80 -9.76 1.10
C GLY A 8 -4.56 -10.54 0.75
N ALA A 9 -4.25 -11.45 1.65
CA ALA A 9 -2.98 -12.16 1.72
C ALA A 9 -2.94 -13.42 0.84
N GLU A 10 -3.27 -13.30 -0.45
CA GLU A 10 -3.49 -14.50 -1.30
C GLU A 10 -2.25 -15.39 -1.42
N LEU A 11 -1.07 -14.80 -1.24
CA LEU A 11 0.22 -15.48 -1.33
C LEU A 11 0.78 -15.98 0.01
N GLY A 12 0.05 -15.76 1.11
CA GLY A 12 0.52 -16.09 2.45
C GLY A 12 1.76 -15.28 2.86
N TYR A 13 2.49 -15.76 3.88
CA TYR A 13 3.72 -15.09 4.35
C TYR A 13 4.85 -15.12 3.30
N GLY A 14 4.79 -16.05 2.35
CA GLY A 14 5.91 -16.35 1.44
C GLY A 14 7.09 -17.05 2.13
N PRO A 15 8.19 -17.32 1.41
CA PRO A 15 9.41 -17.92 1.99
C PRO A 15 10.11 -16.97 2.97
N THR A 16 10.58 -17.44 4.12
CA THR A 16 11.17 -16.57 5.17
C THR A 16 12.56 -16.03 4.84
N ASP A 17 13.19 -16.52 3.78
CA ASP A 17 14.52 -16.13 3.31
C ASP A 17 14.48 -15.10 2.18
N VAL A 18 13.30 -14.78 1.63
CA VAL A 18 13.18 -13.75 0.59
C VAL A 18 13.13 -12.35 1.20
N VAL A 19 13.96 -11.48 0.65
CA VAL A 19 14.09 -10.05 0.97
C VAL A 19 14.22 -9.25 -0.33
N GLY A 20 14.24 -7.93 -0.25
CA GLY A 20 14.29 -7.08 -1.44
C GLY A 20 12.98 -7.12 -2.23
N THR A 21 13.07 -6.78 -3.51
CA THR A 21 11.97 -6.85 -4.48
C THR A 21 11.24 -8.20 -4.46
N ALA A 22 11.93 -9.30 -4.17
CA ALA A 22 11.34 -10.64 -4.11
C ALA A 22 10.34 -10.82 -2.95
N ALA A 23 10.43 -10.00 -1.91
CA ALA A 23 9.50 -10.01 -0.79
C ALA A 23 8.24 -9.17 -1.04
N ASN A 24 8.25 -8.28 -2.04
CA ASN A 24 7.15 -7.36 -2.33
C ASN A 24 5.79 -8.02 -2.48
N PRO A 25 5.62 -9.18 -3.16
CA PRO A 25 4.30 -9.79 -3.31
C PRO A 25 3.63 -10.24 -2.00
N TYR A 26 4.39 -10.32 -0.91
CA TYR A 26 3.93 -10.81 0.40
C TYR A 26 3.70 -9.68 1.42
N PHE A 27 3.90 -8.42 1.03
CA PHE A 27 3.96 -7.28 1.96
C PHE A 27 2.69 -7.05 2.77
N GLU A 28 1.55 -7.53 2.30
CA GLU A 28 0.23 -7.30 2.88
C GLU A 28 -0.33 -8.54 3.60
N PHE A 29 0.53 -9.53 3.87
CA PHE A 29 0.12 -10.82 4.44
C PHE A 29 -0.61 -10.70 5.78
N ARG A 30 -0.04 -9.95 6.72
CA ARG A 30 -0.54 -9.93 8.09
C ARG A 30 -1.65 -8.92 8.27
N THR A 31 -1.43 -7.71 7.81
CA THR A 31 -2.34 -6.58 8.07
C THR A 31 -2.35 -5.65 6.89
N ILE A 32 -3.56 -5.21 6.55
CA ILE A 32 -3.82 -4.06 5.69
C ILE A 32 -4.49 -2.99 6.55
N SER A 33 -3.96 -1.78 6.53
CA SER A 33 -4.41 -0.66 7.37
C SER A 33 -4.36 0.67 6.62
N SER A 34 -4.87 1.71 7.28
CA SER A 34 -4.68 3.12 6.89
C SER A 34 -5.00 3.40 5.43
N ALA A 35 -6.15 2.89 4.99
CA ALA A 35 -6.65 3.16 3.66
C ALA A 35 -7.07 4.63 3.52
N ASP A 36 -6.66 5.27 2.43
CA ASP A 36 -7.23 6.53 1.96
C ASP A 36 -7.77 6.33 0.54
N VAL A 37 -8.95 6.88 0.28
CA VAL A 37 -9.71 6.61 -0.95
C VAL A 37 -10.14 7.90 -1.61
N VAL A 38 -9.79 8.03 -2.89
CA VAL A 38 -10.24 9.14 -3.74
C VAL A 38 -10.93 8.61 -4.99
N ARG A 39 -11.80 9.43 -5.57
CA ARG A 39 -12.37 9.18 -6.90
C ARG A 39 -11.62 10.02 -7.93
N VAL A 40 -11.14 9.38 -8.99
CA VAL A 40 -10.51 10.04 -10.15
C VAL A 40 -11.19 9.53 -11.41
N GLY A 41 -11.89 10.42 -12.12
CA GLY A 41 -12.78 10.05 -13.21
C GLY A 41 -13.86 9.08 -12.74
N ASP A 42 -13.94 7.92 -13.39
CA ASP A 42 -14.95 6.90 -13.15
C ASP A 42 -14.52 5.82 -12.15
N HIS A 43 -13.29 5.85 -11.64
CA HIS A 43 -12.78 4.85 -10.71
C HIS A 43 -12.42 5.43 -9.34
N TYR A 44 -12.49 4.56 -8.33
CA TYR A 44 -11.92 4.82 -7.02
C TYR A 44 -10.51 4.27 -6.96
N TYR A 45 -9.64 5.00 -6.27
CA TYR A 45 -8.25 4.64 -6.04
C TYR A 45 -8.02 4.66 -4.54
N MET A 46 -7.32 3.64 -4.06
CA MET A 46 -7.02 3.45 -2.66
C MET A 46 -5.51 3.33 -2.48
N THR A 47 -4.94 4.17 -1.63
CA THR A 47 -3.66 3.84 -1.00
C THR A 47 -3.91 3.06 0.27
N TYR A 48 -3.07 2.08 0.56
CA TYR A 48 -3.18 1.27 1.77
C TYR A 48 -1.81 0.87 2.29
N GLU A 49 -1.73 0.66 3.59
CA GLU A 49 -0.54 0.18 4.26
C GLU A 49 -0.60 -1.34 4.39
N GLY A 50 0.50 -2.02 4.13
CA GLY A 50 0.65 -3.46 4.34
C GLY A 50 1.83 -3.78 5.26
N VAL A 51 1.68 -4.84 6.06
CA VAL A 51 2.78 -5.46 6.83
C VAL A 51 2.84 -6.97 6.58
N ARG A 52 4.04 -7.48 6.34
CA ARG A 52 4.33 -8.92 6.15
C ARG A 52 4.60 -9.62 7.48
N GLY A 53 5.48 -9.04 8.29
CA GLY A 53 6.13 -9.68 9.42
C GLY A 53 5.23 -9.94 10.64
N PRO A 54 5.74 -10.64 11.67
CA PRO A 54 5.04 -11.03 12.90
C PRO A 54 4.94 -9.95 14.00
N SER A 55 5.17 -8.68 13.69
CA SER A 55 5.30 -7.51 14.58
C SER A 55 6.32 -7.72 15.70
N ASP A 56 7.46 -8.30 15.33
CA ASP A 56 8.67 -8.32 16.10
C ASP A 56 9.58 -7.17 15.61
N PRO A 57 9.84 -6.14 16.45
CA PRO A 57 10.67 -5.00 16.06
C PRO A 57 12.14 -5.38 15.77
N THR A 58 12.55 -6.62 16.06
CA THR A 58 13.87 -7.16 15.69
C THR A 58 13.87 -7.82 14.30
N VAL A 59 12.69 -8.02 13.70
CA VAL A 59 12.50 -8.61 12.38
C VAL A 59 12.25 -7.52 11.35
N VAL A 60 13.01 -7.61 10.28
CA VAL A 60 13.06 -6.58 9.23
C VAL A 60 11.80 -6.60 8.33
N ASP A 61 11.04 -7.71 8.34
CA ASP A 61 9.78 -7.88 7.58
C ASP A 61 8.56 -7.15 8.19
N ASP A 62 8.71 -6.55 9.38
CA ASP A 62 7.65 -5.78 10.05
C ASP A 62 7.51 -4.34 9.62
N GLN A 63 8.29 -3.96 8.61
CA GLN A 63 8.26 -2.64 8.05
C GLN A 63 7.02 -2.44 7.19
N PHE A 64 6.41 -1.25 7.33
CA PHE A 64 5.30 -0.83 6.51
C PHE A 64 5.73 -0.68 5.05
N ALA A 65 4.84 -1.08 4.15
CA ALA A 65 4.94 -0.74 2.75
C ALA A 65 3.61 -0.19 2.23
N LEU A 66 3.71 0.68 1.23
CA LEU A 66 2.58 1.40 0.68
C LEU A 66 2.11 0.77 -0.64
N GLY A 67 0.88 0.28 -0.64
CA GLY A 67 0.20 -0.24 -1.81
C GLY A 67 -0.75 0.78 -2.44
N LEU A 68 -1.05 0.56 -3.72
CA LEU A 68 -2.11 1.22 -4.48
C LEU A 68 -3.07 0.16 -5.04
N ALA A 69 -4.36 0.43 -4.98
CA ALA A 69 -5.41 -0.37 -5.60
C ALA A 69 -6.43 0.52 -6.32
N ARG A 70 -7.16 -0.06 -7.27
CA ARG A 70 -8.23 0.60 -8.04
C ARG A 70 -9.52 -0.23 -7.97
N SER A 71 -10.67 0.42 -7.90
CA SER A 71 -11.95 -0.27 -8.07
C SER A 71 -12.06 -0.83 -9.50
N VAL A 72 -12.41 -2.10 -9.63
CA VAL A 72 -12.60 -2.76 -10.94
C VAL A 72 -13.88 -2.25 -11.61
N THR A 73 -14.88 -1.90 -10.80
CA THR A 73 -16.16 -1.34 -11.24
C THR A 73 -16.29 0.13 -10.81
N LEU A 74 -17.48 0.71 -11.05
CA LEU A 74 -17.86 2.04 -10.59
C LEU A 74 -18.39 2.03 -9.14
N GLU A 75 -18.39 0.88 -8.47
CA GLU A 75 -18.88 0.70 -7.10
C GLU A 75 -17.70 0.71 -6.13
N ILE A 76 -17.75 1.56 -5.11
CA ILE A 76 -16.67 1.68 -4.11
C ILE A 76 -16.54 0.41 -3.25
N ASP A 77 -17.67 -0.24 -2.95
CA ASP A 77 -17.72 -1.50 -2.21
C ASP A 77 -17.61 -2.73 -3.14
N GLY A 78 -17.32 -2.50 -4.43
CA GLY A 78 -17.11 -3.53 -5.43
C GLY A 78 -15.72 -4.18 -5.33
N PRO A 79 -15.37 -5.05 -6.28
CA PRO A 79 -14.05 -5.66 -6.33
C PRO A 79 -12.96 -4.61 -6.60
N TRP A 80 -11.79 -4.83 -6.00
CA TRP A 80 -10.60 -4.00 -6.16
C TRP A 80 -9.47 -4.81 -6.81
N GLU A 81 -8.65 -4.16 -7.61
CA GLU A 81 -7.43 -4.73 -8.17
C GLU A 81 -6.20 -3.98 -7.65
N LYS A 82 -5.16 -4.73 -7.26
CA LYS A 82 -3.89 -4.18 -6.79
C LYS A 82 -3.05 -3.72 -7.98
N TYR A 83 -2.34 -2.61 -7.81
CA TYR A 83 -1.35 -2.18 -8.79
C TYR A 83 -0.18 -3.18 -8.82
N SER A 84 0.18 -3.66 -10.01
CA SER A 84 1.22 -4.70 -10.16
C SER A 84 2.61 -4.23 -9.76
N GLY A 85 2.82 -2.91 -9.68
CA GLY A 85 4.04 -2.30 -9.16
C GLY A 85 4.02 -2.03 -7.65
N ASN A 86 3.09 -2.62 -6.90
CA ASN A 86 3.13 -2.53 -5.44
C ASN A 86 4.36 -3.27 -4.87
N PRO A 87 4.99 -2.73 -3.81
CA PRO A 87 4.75 -1.41 -3.19
C PRO A 87 5.26 -0.23 -4.04
N ILE A 88 4.56 0.91 -3.97
CA ILE A 88 4.68 2.00 -4.96
C ILE A 88 5.83 3.00 -4.73
N ILE A 89 6.57 2.89 -3.62
CA ILE A 89 7.66 3.83 -3.26
C ILE A 89 9.02 3.14 -3.23
N MET A 90 9.11 1.96 -2.62
CA MET A 90 10.35 1.21 -2.45
C MET A 90 10.07 -0.25 -2.09
N ASP A 91 11.05 -1.10 -2.37
CA ASP A 91 10.99 -2.51 -2.04
C ASP A 91 11.11 -2.78 -0.54
N LEU A 92 10.61 -3.94 -0.12
CA LEU A 92 10.84 -4.47 1.22
C LEU A 92 12.22 -5.12 1.34
N PRO A 93 12.81 -5.20 2.54
CA PRO A 93 12.61 -4.23 3.60
C PRO A 93 13.26 -2.90 3.21
N GLY A 94 12.70 -1.80 3.67
CA GLY A 94 13.14 -0.51 3.16
C GLY A 94 12.83 0.72 3.99
N ASN A 95 11.85 0.70 4.91
CA ASN A 95 11.59 1.88 5.75
C ASN A 95 10.67 1.65 6.94
N VAL A 96 11.02 2.28 8.06
CA VAL A 96 10.09 2.52 9.17
C VAL A 96 9.20 3.71 8.80
N GLY A 97 7.89 3.47 8.71
CA GLY A 97 6.87 4.52 8.56
C GLY A 97 6.42 4.86 7.14
N VAL A 98 6.95 4.21 6.09
CA VAL A 98 6.39 4.34 4.72
C VAL A 98 5.09 3.56 4.66
N GLY A 99 4.00 4.28 4.89
CA GLY A 99 2.65 3.79 5.06
C GLY A 99 1.73 4.97 5.32
N HIS A 100 0.49 4.72 5.74
CA HIS A 100 -0.50 5.75 6.11
C HIS A 100 -0.44 6.99 5.19
N ALA A 101 -0.67 6.78 3.90
CA ALA A 101 -0.58 7.86 2.94
C ALA A 101 -1.90 8.63 2.84
N ASP A 102 -1.78 9.93 2.62
CA ASP A 102 -2.90 10.82 2.32
C ASP A 102 -2.82 11.26 0.85
N ILE A 103 -3.93 11.18 0.13
CA ILE A 103 -4.07 11.63 -1.25
C ILE A 103 -4.79 12.98 -1.28
N VAL A 104 -4.19 13.96 -1.96
CA VAL A 104 -4.76 15.30 -2.10
C VAL A 104 -4.82 15.69 -3.58
N ILE A 105 -6.02 16.00 -4.07
CA ILE A 105 -6.24 16.44 -5.46
C ILE A 105 -6.48 17.95 -5.46
N ILE A 106 -5.66 18.70 -6.23
CA ILE A 106 -5.77 20.15 -6.39
C ILE A 106 -5.65 20.49 -7.88
N GLY A 107 -6.76 20.91 -8.49
CA GLY A 107 -6.82 21.10 -9.94
C GLY A 107 -6.49 19.80 -10.67
N ASP A 108 -5.56 19.86 -11.62
CA ASP A 108 -5.13 18.70 -12.42
C ASP A 108 -4.03 17.86 -11.73
N ALA A 109 -3.59 18.26 -10.54
CA ALA A 109 -2.51 17.60 -9.82
C ALA A 109 -3.03 16.70 -8.69
N THR A 110 -2.53 15.47 -8.64
CA THR A 110 -2.73 14.54 -7.52
C THR A 110 -1.43 14.42 -6.73
N TYR A 111 -1.51 14.72 -5.44
CA TYR A 111 -0.40 14.63 -4.49
C TYR A 111 -0.57 13.43 -3.57
N LEU A 112 0.53 12.80 -3.23
CA LEU A 112 0.62 11.75 -2.22
C LEU A 112 1.53 12.24 -1.09
N TYR A 113 1.05 12.18 0.14
CA TYR A 113 1.81 12.51 1.35
C TYR A 113 1.99 11.26 2.21
N THR A 114 3.23 10.81 2.37
CA THR A 114 3.59 9.66 3.22
C THR A 114 5.00 9.88 3.79
N ALA A 115 5.47 9.05 4.72
CA ALA A 115 6.88 9.13 5.13
C ALA A 115 7.80 8.81 3.93
N THR A 116 8.96 9.46 3.88
CA THR A 116 10.07 9.09 2.97
C THR A 116 11.24 8.49 3.74
N THR A 117 11.36 8.86 5.01
CA THR A 117 12.34 8.40 5.99
C THR A 117 11.70 8.51 7.38
N GLU A 118 12.26 7.83 8.38
CA GLU A 118 11.77 7.74 9.78
C GLU A 118 11.28 9.07 10.41
N GLY A 119 11.84 10.22 10.01
CA GLY A 119 11.48 11.53 10.56
C GLY A 119 10.95 12.56 9.56
N LYS A 120 10.70 12.19 8.29
CA LYS A 120 10.29 13.15 7.24
C LYS A 120 9.14 12.62 6.41
N ARG A 121 8.09 13.45 6.28
CA ARG A 121 7.04 13.25 5.29
C ARG A 121 7.48 13.78 3.94
N GLY A 122 7.33 12.97 2.91
CA GLY A 122 7.47 13.35 1.52
C GLY A 122 6.17 13.88 0.95
N ARG A 123 6.31 14.62 -0.15
CA ARG A 123 5.23 15.02 -1.04
C ARG A 123 5.59 14.56 -2.44
N TYR A 124 4.81 13.64 -2.98
CA TYR A 124 5.00 13.09 -4.32
C TYR A 124 3.87 13.59 -5.23
N VAL A 125 4.17 13.81 -6.51
CA VAL A 125 3.15 14.07 -7.53
C VAL A 125 2.90 12.75 -8.24
N LEU A 126 1.65 12.29 -8.24
CA LEU A 126 1.25 11.10 -8.97
C LEU A 126 1.00 11.47 -10.42
N VAL A 127 1.77 10.85 -11.32
CA VAL A 127 1.65 11.05 -12.77
C VAL A 127 1.07 9.79 -13.40
N GLN A 128 0.06 9.95 -14.25
CA GLN A 128 -0.43 8.86 -15.09
C GLN A 128 0.57 8.66 -16.22
N LYS A 129 0.99 7.41 -16.45
CA LYS A 129 1.83 7.00 -17.58
C LYS A 129 1.02 6.26 -18.61
#